data_AF-A0A1W9G7N2-F1
#
_entry.id   AF-A0A1W9G7N2-F1
#
_cell.length_a   1.000
_cell.length_b   1.000
_cell.length_c   1.000
_cell.angle_alpha   90.00
_cell.angle_beta   90.00
_cell.angle_gamma   90.00
#
_symmetry.space_group_name_H-M   'P 1'
#
loop_
_entity.id
_entity.type
_entity.pdbx_description
1 polymer ?
#
loop_
_entity_poly.entity_id
_entity_poly.type
_entity_poly.pdbx_seq_one_letter_code
_entity_poly.pdbx_strand_id
1 'polypeptide(L)'
;MKKVVSGVDEQIFLEDNIEKQLFHPNVIMKRGEAFFEKEEYNEALTEYNRFLDLFRNHVLAPYAAFKVGEVQLKLAKSIDRDPEPIQKAITAFERVRKDYPGSRYDAQAQQKLEDCHNWLAQMHLFVGQFYYRRGSYLAAAHRFEHIIKTYPDRLVAPDALYFLAMSYHELGADDWSRESLVLLANKYPNSTAVNDGNSLLAKLGGAKPGPQVAHKSDPSPIADIGVAAAGSPVSNLFSIPSPSGLGQAFTACRLGAWC
;
A
#
# COMPACT_ATOMS: atom_id res chain seq x y z
N MET A 1 -5.04 -67.78 -18.87
CA MET A 1 -6.19 -67.09 -19.51
C MET A 1 -6.16 -65.62 -19.08
N LYS A 2 -5.50 -64.76 -19.88
CA LYS A 2 -5.59 -63.31 -19.70
C LYS A 2 -6.97 -62.88 -20.17
N LYS A 3 -7.84 -62.43 -19.26
CA LYS A 3 -9.03 -61.68 -19.66
C LYS A 3 -8.54 -60.34 -20.21
N VAL A 4 -8.64 -60.19 -21.53
CA VAL A 4 -8.56 -58.90 -22.21
C VAL A 4 -9.81 -58.14 -21.77
N VAL A 5 -9.62 -57.13 -20.94
CA VAL A 5 -10.67 -56.17 -20.61
C VAL A 5 -10.94 -55.38 -21.88
N SER A 6 -12.20 -55.30 -22.29
CA SER A 6 -12.67 -54.56 -23.45
C SER A 6 -12.27 -53.09 -23.33
N GLY A 7 -11.50 -52.60 -24.30
CA GLY A 7 -10.99 -51.22 -24.34
C GLY A 7 -12.03 -50.11 -24.40
N VAL A 8 -13.32 -50.43 -24.28
CA VAL A 8 -14.41 -49.44 -24.21
C VAL A 8 -14.68 -49.03 -22.76
N ASP A 9 -14.48 -49.92 -21.78
CA ASP A 9 -14.83 -49.64 -20.38
C ASP A 9 -13.78 -48.76 -19.67
N GLU A 10 -12.53 -48.72 -20.17
CA GLU A 10 -11.49 -47.78 -19.71
C GLU A 10 -11.62 -46.40 -20.38
N GLN A 11 -12.27 -46.31 -21.55
CA GLN A 11 -12.46 -45.06 -22.28
C GLN A 11 -13.67 -44.24 -21.80
N ILE A 12 -14.53 -44.81 -20.95
CA ILE A 12 -15.70 -44.12 -20.38
C ILE A 12 -15.31 -43.08 -19.31
N PHE A 13 -14.07 -43.09 -18.81
CA PHE A 13 -13.65 -42.22 -17.71
C PHE A 13 -12.49 -41.25 -18.00
N LEU A 14 -11.93 -41.18 -19.22
CA LEU A 14 -10.61 -40.55 -19.38
C LEU A 14 -10.42 -39.39 -20.36
N GLU A 15 -11.28 -39.06 -21.32
CA GLU A 15 -10.88 -38.00 -22.28
C GLU A 15 -11.89 -36.91 -22.61
N ASP A 16 -13.14 -36.98 -22.13
CA ASP A 16 -14.07 -35.87 -22.30
C ASP A 16 -14.31 -35.09 -21.00
N ASN A 17 -13.51 -34.03 -20.86
CA ASN A 17 -13.86 -32.74 -20.25
C ASN A 17 -13.58 -32.50 -18.74
N ILE A 18 -12.68 -33.22 -18.07
CA ILE A 18 -12.24 -32.79 -16.72
C ILE A 18 -11.65 -31.37 -16.77
N GLU A 19 -10.79 -31.10 -17.76
CA GLU A 19 -10.21 -29.78 -17.94
C GLU A 19 -11.28 -28.72 -18.24
N LYS A 20 -12.20 -28.96 -19.19
CA LYS A 20 -13.29 -28.02 -19.48
C LYS A 20 -14.20 -27.77 -18.28
N GLN A 21 -14.46 -28.78 -17.44
CA GLN A 21 -15.22 -28.62 -16.20
C GLN A 21 -14.47 -27.80 -15.16
N LEU A 22 -13.14 -27.96 -15.06
CA LEU A 22 -12.30 -27.20 -14.13
C LEU A 22 -12.28 -25.70 -14.44
N PHE A 23 -12.42 -25.34 -15.72
CA PHE A 23 -12.54 -23.95 -16.16
C PHE A 23 -13.98 -23.44 -16.16
N HIS A 24 -14.98 -24.22 -15.77
CA HIS A 24 -16.36 -23.73 -15.77
C HIS A 24 -16.52 -22.56 -14.78
N PRO A 25 -17.16 -21.43 -15.16
CA PRO A 25 -17.26 -20.22 -14.32
C PRO A 25 -17.75 -20.52 -12.91
N ASN A 26 -18.82 -21.30 -12.78
CA ASN A 26 -19.40 -21.65 -11.48
C ASN A 26 -18.45 -22.50 -10.60
N VAL A 27 -17.58 -23.32 -11.20
CA VAL A 27 -16.63 -24.16 -10.45
C VAL A 27 -15.52 -23.30 -9.88
N ILE A 28 -14.93 -22.40 -10.69
CA ILE A 28 -13.92 -21.45 -10.23
C ILE A 28 -14.49 -20.55 -9.13
N MET A 29 -15.71 -20.04 -9.31
CA MET A 29 -16.36 -19.20 -8.30
C MET A 29 -16.52 -19.94 -6.97
N LYS A 30 -17.13 -21.14 -6.98
CA LYS A 30 -17.34 -21.93 -5.77
C LYS A 30 -16.03 -22.32 -5.08
N ARG A 31 -14.96 -22.56 -5.85
CA ARG A 31 -13.64 -22.84 -5.30
C ARG A 31 -13.07 -21.62 -4.57
N GLY A 32 -13.18 -20.42 -5.16
CA GLY A 32 -12.81 -19.17 -4.50
C GLY A 32 -13.60 -18.92 -3.22
N GLU A 33 -14.91 -19.19 -3.23
CA GLU A 33 -15.77 -19.10 -2.04
C GLU A 33 -15.34 -20.09 -0.95
N ALA A 34 -15.09 -21.35 -1.31
CA ALA A 34 -14.65 -22.37 -0.37
C ALA A 34 -13.29 -22.02 0.29
N PHE A 35 -12.34 -21.47 -0.48
CA PHE A 35 -11.07 -20.99 0.09
C PHE A 35 -11.28 -19.80 1.01
N PHE A 36 -12.16 -18.86 0.64
CA PHE A 36 -12.48 -17.71 1.47
C PHE A 36 -13.09 -18.13 2.81
N GLU A 37 -14.03 -19.08 2.79
CA GLU A 37 -14.67 -19.62 4.00
C GLU A 37 -13.70 -20.36 4.92
N LYS A 38 -12.67 -20.98 4.36
CA LYS A 38 -11.57 -21.62 5.10
C LYS A 38 -10.50 -20.65 5.59
N GLU A 39 -10.65 -19.36 5.32
CA GLU A 39 -9.66 -18.32 5.61
C GLU A 39 -8.32 -18.51 4.86
N GLU A 40 -8.33 -19.30 3.79
CA GLU A 40 -7.23 -19.49 2.84
C GLU A 40 -7.28 -18.33 1.81
N TYR A 41 -7.00 -17.13 2.31
CA TYR A 41 -7.23 -15.87 1.59
C TYR A 41 -6.35 -15.71 0.34
N ASN A 42 -5.13 -16.25 0.34
CA ASN A 42 -4.23 -16.14 -0.82
C ASN A 42 -4.70 -17.02 -1.99
N GLU A 43 -5.19 -18.22 -1.65
CA GLU A 43 -5.78 -19.18 -2.57
C GLU A 43 -7.09 -18.61 -3.13
N ALA A 44 -7.95 -18.06 -2.26
CA ALA A 44 -9.18 -17.39 -2.67
C ALA A 44 -8.91 -16.23 -3.64
N LEU A 45 -7.91 -15.38 -3.33
CA LEU A 45 -7.51 -14.26 -4.18
C LEU A 45 -7.10 -14.74 -5.58
N THR A 46 -6.33 -15.82 -5.64
CA THR A 46 -5.86 -16.42 -6.89
C THR A 46 -7.05 -16.90 -7.74
N GLU A 47 -8.02 -17.55 -7.12
CA GLU A 47 -9.21 -18.04 -7.82
C GLU A 47 -10.13 -16.93 -8.32
N TYR A 48 -10.37 -15.89 -7.52
CA TYR A 48 -11.16 -14.75 -7.97
C TYR A 48 -10.48 -13.99 -9.12
N ASN A 49 -9.17 -13.78 -9.06
CA ASN A 49 -8.43 -13.16 -10.16
C ASN A 49 -8.49 -14.02 -11.43
N ARG A 50 -8.29 -15.34 -11.29
CA ARG A 50 -8.44 -16.29 -12.40
C ARG A 50 -9.82 -16.21 -13.03
N PHE A 51 -10.88 -16.07 -12.23
CA PHE A 51 -12.23 -15.86 -12.75
C PHE A 51 -12.33 -14.58 -13.59
N LEU A 52 -11.78 -13.46 -13.11
CA LEU A 52 -11.82 -12.18 -13.81
C LEU A 52 -11.00 -12.17 -15.11
N ASP A 53 -9.91 -12.93 -15.16
CA ASP A 53 -9.07 -13.07 -16.34
C ASP A 53 -9.77 -13.89 -17.43
N LEU A 54 -10.41 -14.99 -17.04
CA LEU A 54 -11.09 -15.89 -17.99
C LEU A 54 -12.50 -15.41 -18.38
N PHE A 55 -13.22 -14.77 -17.46
CA PHE A 55 -14.67 -14.53 -17.56
C PHE A 55 -15.07 -13.08 -17.25
N ARG A 56 -14.36 -12.10 -17.82
CA ARG A 56 -14.58 -10.66 -17.57
C ARG A 56 -16.00 -10.16 -17.80
N ASN A 57 -16.73 -10.70 -18.78
CA ASN A 57 -18.09 -10.26 -19.13
C ASN A 57 -19.19 -11.15 -18.50
N HIS A 58 -18.84 -12.07 -17.60
CA HIS A 58 -19.80 -12.97 -16.98
C HIS A 58 -20.63 -12.25 -15.90
N VAL A 59 -21.86 -12.73 -15.65
CA VAL A 59 -22.79 -12.18 -14.64
C VAL A 59 -22.19 -12.13 -13.23
N LEU A 60 -21.25 -13.03 -12.94
CA LEU A 60 -20.55 -13.12 -11.65
C LEU A 60 -19.23 -12.32 -11.60
N ALA A 61 -18.79 -11.69 -12.69
CA ALA A 61 -17.55 -10.91 -12.70
C ALA A 61 -17.58 -9.72 -11.71
N PRO A 62 -18.68 -8.95 -11.58
CA PRO A 62 -18.76 -7.92 -10.54
C PRO A 62 -18.63 -8.49 -9.12
N TYR A 63 -19.15 -9.69 -8.89
CA TYR A 63 -19.03 -10.37 -7.60
C TYR A 63 -17.59 -10.80 -7.30
N ALA A 64 -16.92 -11.44 -8.27
CA ALA A 64 -15.51 -11.82 -8.12
C ALA A 64 -14.62 -10.60 -7.84
N ALA A 65 -14.82 -9.50 -8.58
CA ALA A 65 -14.06 -8.27 -8.38
C ALA A 65 -14.31 -7.66 -6.98
N PHE A 66 -15.55 -7.69 -6.49
CA PHE A 66 -15.86 -7.27 -5.12
C PHE A 66 -15.18 -8.17 -4.08
N LYS A 67 -15.19 -9.49 -4.30
CA LYS A 67 -14.55 -10.47 -3.42
C LYS A 67 -13.03 -10.30 -3.34
N VAL A 68 -12.37 -9.90 -4.43
CA VAL A 68 -10.94 -9.53 -4.41
C VAL A 68 -10.68 -8.44 -3.37
N GLY A 69 -11.50 -7.39 -3.34
CA GLY A 69 -11.38 -6.33 -2.32
C GLY A 69 -11.63 -6.84 -0.91
N GLU A 70 -12.67 -7.65 -0.70
CA GLU A 70 -12.96 -8.25 0.62
C GLU A 70 -11.83 -9.14 1.14
N VAL A 71 -11.21 -9.93 0.26
CA VAL A 71 -10.04 -10.74 0.61
C VAL A 71 -8.88 -9.86 1.07
N GLN A 72 -8.59 -8.76 0.38
CA GLN A 72 -7.53 -7.84 0.77
C GLN A 72 -7.80 -7.20 2.15
N LEU A 73 -9.06 -6.90 2.46
CA LEU A 73 -9.46 -6.46 3.81
C LEU A 73 -9.18 -7.53 4.87
N LYS A 74 -9.41 -8.80 4.56
CA LYS A 74 -9.15 -9.91 5.50
C LYS A 74 -7.66 -10.17 5.72
N LEU A 75 -6.82 -9.87 4.73
CA LEU A 75 -5.36 -9.95 4.85
C LEU A 75 -4.78 -8.83 5.73
N ALA A 76 -5.51 -7.71 5.91
CA ALA A 76 -5.10 -6.66 6.81
C ALA A 76 -5.21 -7.12 8.28
N LYS A 77 -4.12 -6.96 9.03
CA LYS A 77 -4.02 -7.49 10.41
C LYS A 77 -4.49 -6.50 11.46
N SER A 78 -3.74 -5.43 11.64
CA SER A 78 -3.99 -4.42 12.68
C SER A 78 -3.43 -3.06 12.24
N ILE A 79 -3.91 -2.00 12.90
CA ILE A 79 -3.64 -0.60 12.53
C ILE A 79 -2.16 -0.20 12.66
N ASP A 80 -1.37 -0.96 13.41
CA ASP A 80 0.06 -0.79 13.61
C ASP A 80 0.92 -1.57 12.59
N ARG A 81 0.29 -2.28 11.64
CA ARG A 81 0.95 -3.11 10.64
C ARG A 81 0.94 -2.44 9.26
N ASP A 82 1.58 -3.10 8.29
CA ASP A 82 1.69 -2.62 6.92
C ASP A 82 0.29 -2.35 6.32
N PRO A 83 0.03 -1.12 5.81
CA PRO A 83 -1.25 -0.78 5.19
C PRO A 83 -1.40 -1.31 3.75
N GLU A 84 -0.39 -1.96 3.16
CA GLU A 84 -0.42 -2.46 1.78
C GLU A 84 -1.71 -3.25 1.44
N PRO A 85 -2.21 -4.19 2.27
CA PRO A 85 -3.46 -4.90 1.96
C PRO A 85 -4.66 -3.95 1.83
N ILE A 86 -4.73 -2.90 2.65
CA ILE A 86 -5.83 -1.92 2.55
C ILE A 86 -5.70 -1.03 1.32
N GLN A 87 -4.49 -0.68 0.90
CA GLN A 87 -4.27 0.03 -0.37
C GLN A 87 -4.67 -0.84 -1.57
N LYS A 88 -4.37 -2.14 -1.53
CA LYS A 88 -4.84 -3.10 -2.54
C LYS A 88 -6.36 -3.25 -2.52
N ALA A 89 -6.99 -3.24 -1.35
CA ALA A 89 -8.44 -3.26 -1.22
C ALA A 89 -9.08 -2.02 -1.86
N ILE A 90 -8.55 -0.81 -1.61
CA ILE A 90 -9.01 0.43 -2.25
C ILE A 90 -8.95 0.29 -3.78
N THR A 91 -7.79 -0.12 -4.30
CA THR A 91 -7.59 -0.30 -5.74
C THR A 91 -8.61 -1.30 -6.33
N ALA A 92 -8.89 -2.40 -5.61
CA ALA A 92 -9.85 -3.40 -6.03
C ALA A 92 -11.29 -2.88 -6.04
N PHE A 93 -11.72 -2.15 -4.99
CA PHE A 93 -13.06 -1.59 -4.93
C PHE A 93 -13.26 -0.44 -5.94
N GLU A 94 -12.27 0.42 -6.14
CA GLU A 94 -12.30 1.42 -7.22
C GLU A 94 -12.48 0.75 -8.58
N ARG A 95 -11.79 -0.37 -8.81
CA ARG A 95 -11.95 -1.16 -10.03
C ARG A 95 -13.36 -1.72 -10.17
N VAL A 96 -14.01 -2.19 -9.11
CA VAL A 96 -15.41 -2.65 -9.16
C VAL A 96 -16.33 -1.54 -9.67
N ARG A 97 -16.19 -0.33 -9.11
CA ARG A 97 -17.02 0.83 -9.47
C ARG A 97 -16.74 1.31 -10.90
N LYS A 98 -15.48 1.22 -11.33
CA LYS A 98 -15.04 1.63 -12.67
C LYS A 98 -15.45 0.63 -13.75
N ASP A 99 -15.19 -0.65 -13.53
CA ASP A 99 -15.38 -1.71 -14.54
C ASP A 99 -16.84 -2.21 -14.56
N TYR A 100 -17.56 -2.14 -13.43
CA TYR A 100 -18.94 -2.64 -13.29
C TYR A 100 -19.90 -1.62 -12.65
N PRO A 101 -20.05 -0.42 -13.25
CA PRO A 101 -20.91 0.64 -12.71
C PRO A 101 -22.37 0.18 -12.66
N GLY A 102 -23.10 0.54 -11.59
CA GLY A 102 -24.52 0.18 -11.41
C GLY A 102 -24.79 -1.30 -11.09
N SER A 103 -23.74 -2.12 -10.95
CA SER A 103 -23.90 -3.49 -10.43
C SER A 103 -24.38 -3.47 -8.97
N ARG A 104 -24.93 -4.59 -8.48
CA ARG A 104 -25.35 -4.71 -7.06
C ARG A 104 -24.22 -4.43 -6.05
N TYR A 105 -22.97 -4.49 -6.52
CA TYR A 105 -21.77 -4.29 -5.71
C TYR A 105 -21.20 -2.87 -5.79
N ASP A 106 -21.67 -2.00 -6.68
CA ASP A 106 -21.14 -0.64 -6.84
C ASP A 106 -21.33 0.17 -5.55
N ALA A 107 -22.56 0.21 -5.03
CA ALA A 107 -22.87 0.90 -3.78
C ALA A 107 -22.13 0.29 -2.57
N GLN A 108 -22.03 -1.05 -2.53
CA GLN A 108 -21.29 -1.75 -1.47
C GLN A 108 -19.78 -1.47 -1.55
N ALA A 109 -19.20 -1.45 -2.74
CA ALA A 109 -17.81 -1.10 -2.97
C ALA A 109 -17.53 0.34 -2.55
N GLN A 110 -18.46 1.27 -2.79
CA GLN A 110 -18.31 2.64 -2.30
C GLN A 110 -18.27 2.69 -0.77
N GLN A 111 -19.17 2.00 -0.08
CA GLN A 111 -19.13 1.94 1.38
C GLN A 111 -17.81 1.37 1.88
N LYS A 112 -17.33 0.28 1.26
CA LYS A 112 -16.03 -0.32 1.60
C LYS A 112 -14.85 0.62 1.34
N LEU A 113 -14.88 1.44 0.30
CA LEU A 113 -13.87 2.47 0.04
C LEU A 113 -13.81 3.50 1.17
N GLU A 114 -14.98 3.98 1.61
CA GLU A 114 -15.06 4.90 2.75
C GLU A 114 -14.45 4.26 4.01
N ASP A 115 -14.76 3.00 4.29
CA ASP A 115 -14.20 2.24 5.41
C ASP A 115 -12.67 2.11 5.32
N CYS A 116 -12.13 1.82 4.12
CA CYS A 116 -10.68 1.72 3.90
C CYS A 116 -9.97 3.05 4.16
N HIS A 117 -10.51 4.15 3.64
CA HIS A 117 -9.94 5.49 3.85
C HIS A 117 -10.04 5.91 5.32
N ASN A 118 -11.16 5.58 6.00
CA ASN A 118 -11.28 5.78 7.44
C ASN A 118 -10.20 5.01 8.22
N TRP A 119 -9.94 3.76 7.84
CA TRP A 119 -8.91 2.94 8.47
C TRP A 119 -7.51 3.51 8.25
N LEU A 120 -7.17 3.93 7.04
CA LEU A 120 -5.89 4.58 6.75
C LEU A 120 -5.73 5.89 7.53
N ALA A 121 -6.77 6.72 7.60
CA ALA A 121 -6.73 7.97 8.36
C ALA A 121 -6.47 7.71 9.85
N GLN A 122 -7.14 6.70 10.44
CA GLN A 122 -6.88 6.28 11.82
C GLN A 122 -5.44 5.75 11.99
N MET A 123 -4.92 4.99 11.02
CA MET A 123 -3.55 4.46 11.04
C MET A 123 -2.52 5.59 11.05
N HIS A 124 -2.70 6.61 10.22
CA HIS A 124 -1.87 7.81 10.24
C HIS A 124 -1.95 8.55 11.59
N LEU A 125 -3.15 8.66 12.18
CA LEU A 125 -3.33 9.31 13.48
C LEU A 125 -2.58 8.54 14.56
N PHE A 126 -2.72 7.22 14.60
CA PHE A 126 -2.05 6.33 15.55
C PHE A 126 -0.51 6.47 15.47
N VAL A 127 0.04 6.45 14.25
CA VAL A 127 1.47 6.62 14.02
C VAL A 127 1.93 8.03 14.41
N GLY A 128 1.16 9.06 14.09
CA GLY A 128 1.45 10.44 14.51
C GLY A 128 1.50 10.59 16.02
N GLN A 129 0.50 10.05 16.73
CA GLN A 129 0.46 10.04 18.20
C GLN A 129 1.62 9.27 18.81
N PHE A 130 2.03 8.17 18.18
CA PHE A 130 3.22 7.43 18.60
C PHE A 130 4.49 8.29 18.49
N TYR A 131 4.71 8.99 17.38
CA TYR A 131 5.85 9.89 17.22
C TYR A 131 5.82 11.07 18.19
N TYR A 132 4.63 11.65 18.43
CA TYR A 132 4.44 12.72 19.39
C TYR A 132 4.86 12.28 20.80
N ARG A 133 4.38 11.12 21.27
CA ARG A 133 4.75 10.57 22.58
C ARG A 133 6.25 10.24 22.69
N ARG A 134 6.93 10.01 21.57
CA ARG A 134 8.39 9.78 21.52
C ARG A 134 9.20 11.08 21.45
N GLY A 135 8.56 12.26 21.43
CA GLY A 135 9.22 13.56 21.29
C GLY A 135 9.69 13.87 19.87
N SER A 136 9.32 13.04 18.88
CA SER A 136 9.66 13.28 17.47
C SER A 136 8.59 14.16 16.81
N TYR A 137 8.53 15.42 17.22
CA TYR A 137 7.45 16.33 16.85
C TYR A 137 7.41 16.67 15.36
N LEU A 138 8.56 16.76 14.69
CA LEU A 138 8.61 16.98 13.24
C LEU A 138 8.00 15.80 12.46
N ALA A 139 8.34 14.56 12.85
CA ALA A 139 7.75 13.36 12.22
C ALA A 139 6.26 13.23 12.53
N ALA A 140 5.86 13.59 13.75
CA ALA A 140 4.45 13.63 14.14
C ALA A 140 3.67 14.66 13.30
N ALA A 141 4.17 15.89 13.19
CA ALA A 141 3.59 16.95 12.37
C ALA A 141 3.40 16.50 10.92
N HIS A 142 4.41 15.87 10.31
CA HIS A 142 4.30 15.34 8.96
C HIS A 142 3.19 14.29 8.81
N ARG A 143 2.99 13.43 9.82
CA ARG A 143 1.90 12.44 9.81
C ARG A 143 0.53 13.11 9.93
N PHE A 144 0.38 14.10 10.79
CA PHE A 144 -0.88 14.81 10.96
C PHE A 144 -1.22 15.69 9.75
N GLU A 145 -0.25 16.40 9.17
CA GLU A 145 -0.42 17.14 7.92
C GLU A 145 -0.95 16.25 6.80
N HIS A 146 -0.43 15.02 6.69
CA HIS A 146 -0.92 14.07 5.70
C HIS A 146 -2.41 13.78 5.86
N ILE A 147 -2.91 13.66 7.09
CA ILE A 147 -4.35 13.47 7.36
C ILE A 147 -5.14 14.69 6.93
N ILE A 148 -4.66 15.90 7.22
CA ILE A 148 -5.38 17.14 6.87
C ILE A 148 -5.44 17.35 5.35
N LYS A 149 -4.39 16.96 4.64
CA LYS A 149 -4.30 17.04 3.17
C LYS A 149 -5.14 15.97 2.47
N THR A 150 -5.03 14.71 2.92
CA THR A 150 -5.63 13.55 2.22
C THR A 150 -7.03 13.21 2.72
N TYR A 151 -7.30 13.45 4.01
CA TYR A 151 -8.49 12.98 4.73
C TYR A 151 -9.21 14.10 5.50
N PRO A 152 -9.48 15.28 4.89
CA PRO A 152 -10.07 16.43 5.59
C PRO A 152 -11.46 16.16 6.17
N ASP A 153 -12.27 15.32 5.53
CA ASP A 153 -13.67 15.12 5.91
C ASP A 153 -13.86 13.94 6.87
N ARG A 154 -12.76 13.31 7.31
CA ARG A 154 -12.80 12.13 8.18
C ARG A 154 -12.91 12.54 9.65
N LEU A 155 -13.52 11.67 10.46
CA LEU A 155 -13.74 11.91 11.89
C LEU A 155 -12.45 12.19 12.69
N VAL A 156 -11.31 11.67 12.23
CA VAL A 156 -9.99 11.87 12.86
C VAL A 156 -9.32 13.19 12.47
N ALA A 157 -9.84 13.93 11.48
CA ALA A 157 -9.21 15.14 10.98
C ALA A 157 -9.12 16.27 12.03
N PRO A 158 -10.15 16.52 12.87
CA PRO A 158 -10.04 17.53 13.93
C PRO A 158 -8.96 17.19 14.95
N ASP A 159 -8.90 15.92 15.39
CA ASP A 159 -7.87 15.45 16.32
C ASP A 159 -6.48 15.58 15.71
N ALA A 160 -6.30 15.17 14.45
CA ALA A 160 -5.04 15.32 13.73
C ALA A 160 -4.60 16.79 13.67
N LEU A 161 -5.52 17.73 13.43
CA LEU A 161 -5.21 19.15 13.37
C LEU A 161 -4.82 19.73 14.74
N TYR A 162 -5.47 19.26 15.81
CA TYR A 162 -5.08 19.59 17.18
C TYR A 162 -3.68 19.07 17.52
N PHE A 163 -3.41 17.79 17.23
CA PHE A 163 -2.07 17.22 17.44
C PHE A 163 -1.00 17.87 16.56
N LEU A 164 -1.36 18.33 15.35
CA LEU A 164 -0.47 19.12 14.49
C LEU A 164 -0.10 20.44 15.18
N ALA A 165 -1.09 21.16 15.70
CA ALA A 165 -0.86 22.40 16.45
C ALA A 165 0.01 22.17 17.70
N MET A 166 -0.24 21.10 18.46
CA MET A 166 0.62 20.74 19.59
C MET A 166 2.05 20.43 19.14
N SER A 167 2.20 19.69 18.04
CA SER A 167 3.53 19.36 17.49
C SER A 167 4.30 20.61 17.09
N TYR A 168 3.65 21.61 16.48
CA TYR A 168 4.29 22.89 16.15
C TYR A 168 4.66 23.70 17.39
N HIS A 169 3.82 23.70 18.43
CA HIS A 169 4.13 24.37 19.69
C HIS A 169 5.38 23.76 20.35
N GLU A 170 5.46 22.43 20.41
CA GLU A 170 6.62 21.71 20.95
C GLU A 170 7.90 21.93 20.13
N LEU A 171 7.77 22.29 18.84
CA LEU A 171 8.88 22.70 17.98
C LEU A 171 9.25 24.18 18.14
N GLY A 172 8.51 24.97 18.94
CA GLY A 172 8.69 26.42 19.09
C GLY A 172 8.11 27.24 17.93
N ALA A 173 7.37 26.61 17.01
CA ALA A 173 6.72 27.27 15.88
C ALA A 173 5.29 27.74 16.27
N ASP A 174 5.21 28.63 17.25
CA ASP A 174 3.92 29.07 17.83
C ASP A 174 3.01 29.76 16.82
N ASP A 175 3.57 30.42 15.80
CA ASP A 175 2.78 31.04 14.73
C ASP A 175 1.97 29.99 13.96
N TRP A 176 2.62 28.90 13.53
CA TRP A 176 1.98 27.78 12.82
C TRP A 176 1.04 26.99 13.74
N SER A 177 1.36 26.90 15.03
CA SER A 177 0.47 26.33 16.02
C SER A 177 -0.85 27.12 16.09
N ARG A 178 -0.77 28.46 16.24
CA ARG A 178 -1.97 29.32 16.28
C ARG A 178 -2.78 29.25 14.99
N GLU A 179 -2.13 29.27 13.83
CA GLU A 179 -2.80 29.13 12.53
C GLU A 179 -3.58 27.81 12.45
N SER A 180 -2.96 26.70 12.89
CA SER A 180 -3.60 25.38 12.89
C SER A 180 -4.81 25.32 13.84
N LEU A 181 -4.74 25.97 15.01
CA LEU A 181 -5.84 26.06 15.97
C LEU A 181 -7.00 26.92 15.46
N VAL A 182 -6.70 28.04 14.80
CA VAL A 182 -7.72 28.87 14.15
C VAL A 182 -8.40 28.09 13.03
N LEU A 183 -7.63 27.36 12.21
CA LEU A 183 -8.17 26.48 11.18
C LEU A 183 -9.08 25.40 11.78
N LEU A 184 -8.70 24.82 12.92
CA LEU A 184 -9.50 23.82 13.64
C LEU A 184 -10.86 24.37 14.06
N ALA A 185 -10.88 25.54 14.71
CA ALA A 185 -12.12 26.20 15.14
C ALA A 185 -13.03 26.56 13.96
N ASN A 186 -12.45 27.02 12.85
CA ASN A 186 -13.21 27.41 11.66
C ASN A 186 -13.77 26.22 10.89
N LYS A 187 -12.97 25.16 10.70
CA LYS A 187 -13.33 24.02 9.85
C LYS A 187 -14.14 22.94 10.57
N TYR A 188 -13.91 22.74 11.86
CA TYR A 188 -14.53 21.67 12.64
C TYR A 188 -15.16 22.17 13.95
N PRO A 189 -16.11 23.13 13.89
CA PRO A 189 -16.63 23.84 15.07
C PRO A 189 -17.31 22.93 16.10
N ASN A 190 -17.87 21.79 15.67
CA ASN A 190 -18.61 20.86 16.53
C ASN A 190 -17.73 19.75 17.13
N SER A 191 -16.42 19.76 16.90
CA SER A 191 -15.52 18.72 17.39
C SER A 191 -15.05 18.96 18.82
N THR A 192 -14.82 17.90 19.59
CA THR A 192 -14.31 17.99 20.96
C THR A 192 -12.92 18.62 21.02
N ALA A 193 -12.10 18.39 20.00
CA ALA A 193 -10.77 18.96 19.85
C ALA A 193 -10.73 20.50 19.84
N VAL A 194 -11.84 21.17 19.49
CA VAL A 194 -11.92 22.66 19.53
C VAL A 194 -11.78 23.19 20.94
N ASN A 195 -12.34 22.50 21.94
CA ASN A 195 -12.25 22.95 23.33
C ASN A 195 -10.79 22.91 23.83
N ASP A 196 -10.12 21.80 23.55
CA ASP A 196 -8.70 21.62 23.88
C ASP A 196 -7.83 22.62 23.11
N GLY A 197 -8.13 22.80 21.82
CA GLY A 197 -7.47 23.77 20.95
C GLY A 197 -7.61 25.21 21.43
N ASN A 198 -8.81 25.62 21.86
CA ASN A 198 -9.05 26.95 22.43
C ASN A 198 -8.26 27.17 23.72
N SER A 199 -8.14 26.13 24.55
CA SER A 199 -7.34 26.18 25.77
C SER A 199 -5.84 26.38 25.48
N LEU A 200 -5.33 25.73 24.43
CA LEU A 200 -3.95 25.90 23.98
C LEU A 200 -3.74 27.29 23.37
N LEU A 201 -4.68 27.75 22.54
CA LEU A 201 -4.62 29.07 21.92
C LEU A 201 -4.57 30.20 22.97
N ALA A 202 -5.35 30.07 24.05
CA ALA A 202 -5.33 31.03 25.16
C ALA A 202 -3.97 31.08 25.88
N LYS A 203 -3.30 29.93 26.04
CA LYS A 203 -1.93 29.88 26.60
C LYS A 203 -0.92 30.58 25.69
N LEU A 204 -1.05 30.39 24.36
CA LEU A 204 -0.19 31.02 23.37
C LEU A 204 -0.41 32.53 23.24
N GLY A 205 -1.65 33.02 23.44
CA GLY A 205 -1.99 34.44 23.38
C GLY A 205 -1.32 35.32 24.44
N GLY A 206 -0.72 34.72 25.48
CA GLY A 206 0.12 35.41 26.45
C GLY A 206 1.59 35.57 26.04
N ALA A 207 2.05 34.83 25.03
CA ALA A 207 3.43 34.88 24.53
C ALA A 207 3.49 35.74 23.26
N LYS A 208 4.20 36.87 23.32
CA LYS A 208 4.48 37.69 22.13
C LYS A 208 5.20 36.82 21.09
N PRO A 209 4.84 36.92 19.80
CA PRO A 209 5.53 36.18 18.74
C PRO A 209 7.00 36.60 18.73
N GLY A 210 7.87 35.67 19.12
CA GLY A 210 9.31 35.81 18.93
C GLY A 210 9.62 35.70 17.43
N PRO A 211 10.50 36.54 16.86
CA PRO A 211 10.86 36.43 15.45
C PRO A 211 11.41 35.02 15.19
N GLN A 212 10.87 34.36 14.16
CA GLN A 212 11.38 33.08 13.70
C GLN A 212 12.81 33.26 13.16
N VAL A 213 13.80 32.89 13.97
CA VAL A 213 15.16 32.73 13.49
C VAL A 213 15.28 31.30 12.99
N ALA A 214 15.22 31.14 11.67
CA ALA A 214 15.77 29.97 11.03
C ALA A 214 17.26 29.90 11.40
N HIS A 215 17.62 29.00 12.31
CA HIS A 215 19.00 28.56 12.39
C HIS A 215 19.30 27.87 11.06
N LYS A 216 19.94 28.60 10.15
CA LYS A 216 20.76 27.99 9.12
C LYS A 216 21.79 27.17 9.89
N SER A 217 21.61 25.86 9.95
CA SER A 217 22.73 24.97 10.19
C SER A 217 23.64 25.14 8.98
N ASP A 218 24.67 25.96 9.13
CA ASP A 218 25.75 26.03 8.16
C ASP A 218 26.26 24.60 7.90
N PRO A 219 26.56 24.24 6.63
CA PRO A 219 27.11 22.94 6.35
C PRO A 219 28.45 22.80 7.08
N SER A 220 28.53 21.82 7.99
CA SER A 220 29.79 21.41 8.60
C SER A 220 30.85 21.21 7.51
N PRO A 221 32.07 21.74 7.67
CA PRO A 221 33.13 21.57 6.69
C PRO A 221 33.52 20.09 6.64
N ILE A 222 33.43 19.50 5.45
CA ILE A 222 34.04 18.21 5.15
C ILE A 222 35.54 18.43 5.31
N ALA A 223 36.13 17.82 6.34
CA ALA A 223 37.56 17.85 6.56
C ALA A 223 38.28 17.21 5.37
N ASP A 224 39.17 17.98 4.76
CA ASP A 224 40.14 17.56 3.77
C ASP A 224 40.98 16.39 4.30
N ILE A 225 40.84 15.22 3.68
CA ILE A 225 41.89 14.19 3.71
C ILE A 225 42.79 14.46 2.51
N GLY A 226 43.86 15.22 2.76
CA GLY A 226 44.95 15.42 1.82
C GLY A 226 45.66 14.10 1.53
N VAL A 227 45.61 13.65 0.28
CA VAL A 227 46.50 12.61 -0.23
C VAL A 227 47.63 13.31 -0.98
N ALA A 228 48.81 13.29 -0.38
CA ALA A 228 50.04 13.79 -0.95
C ALA A 228 50.48 12.93 -2.15
N ALA A 229 50.80 13.61 -3.24
CA ALA A 229 51.39 13.02 -4.44
C ALA A 229 52.86 12.69 -4.21
N ALA A 230 53.26 11.45 -4.52
CA ALA A 230 54.62 11.10 -4.90
C ALA A 230 54.54 10.19 -6.15
N GLY A 231 55.02 10.71 -7.28
CA GLY A 231 55.32 9.89 -8.48
C GLY A 231 56.52 8.97 -8.22
N SER A 232 56.83 7.93 -9.00
CA SER A 232 56.46 7.51 -10.36
C SER A 232 56.74 5.98 -10.48
N PRO A 233 56.93 5.35 -11.66
CA PRO A 233 55.89 4.77 -12.52
C PRO A 233 56.16 3.28 -12.90
N VAL A 234 55.16 2.41 -13.06
CA VAL A 234 55.35 1.15 -13.82
C VAL A 234 54.06 0.68 -14.51
N SER A 235 54.08 0.79 -15.84
CA SER A 235 53.43 0.02 -16.91
C SER A 235 52.05 -0.66 -16.71
N ASN A 236 51.11 -0.25 -17.57
CA ASN A 236 50.42 -1.07 -18.60
C ASN A 236 49.82 -2.43 -18.17
N LEU A 237 48.50 -2.60 -18.35
CA LEU A 237 47.92 -3.53 -19.34
C LEU A 237 46.40 -3.77 -19.13
N PHE A 238 45.72 -3.80 -20.28
CA PHE A 238 44.43 -4.42 -20.58
C PHE A 238 43.10 -3.71 -20.23
N SER A 239 42.63 -2.99 -21.24
CA SER A 239 41.25 -2.65 -21.53
C SER A 239 40.43 -3.88 -21.97
N ILE A 240 39.15 -3.86 -21.60
CA ILE A 240 38.10 -4.83 -21.93
C ILE A 240 37.58 -4.58 -23.37
N PRO A 241 37.27 -5.59 -24.20
CA PRO A 241 36.50 -5.40 -25.42
C PRO A 241 35.01 -5.79 -25.27
N SER A 242 34.15 -4.97 -25.88
CA SER A 242 32.71 -5.18 -26.07
C SER A 242 32.38 -6.15 -27.24
N PRO A 243 31.17 -6.72 -27.31
CA PRO A 243 30.84 -7.76 -28.28
C PRO A 243 30.15 -7.19 -29.54
N SER A 244 30.52 -7.69 -30.72
CA SER A 244 29.71 -7.56 -31.96
C SER A 244 30.17 -8.58 -33.02
N GLY A 245 29.22 -9.44 -33.45
CA GLY A 245 29.06 -9.79 -34.86
C GLY A 245 29.79 -10.99 -35.47
N LEU A 246 28.97 -11.99 -35.84
CA LEU A 246 29.05 -12.85 -37.04
C LEU A 246 30.13 -13.96 -37.13
N GLY A 247 29.65 -15.18 -37.37
CA GLY A 247 30.19 -16.00 -38.46
C GLY A 247 30.77 -17.36 -38.10
N GLN A 248 29.96 -18.40 -38.36
CA GLN A 248 30.31 -19.74 -38.84
C GLN A 248 30.90 -20.80 -37.88
N ALA A 249 30.07 -21.84 -37.74
CA ALA A 249 30.33 -23.29 -37.77
C ALA A 249 31.70 -23.82 -37.30
N PHE A 250 31.68 -24.71 -36.30
CA PHE A 250 32.25 -26.06 -36.42
C PHE A 250 31.80 -26.95 -35.25
N THR A 251 31.20 -28.08 -35.62
CA THR A 251 31.25 -29.43 -35.02
C THR A 251 31.07 -29.65 -33.50
N ALA A 252 30.05 -30.49 -33.26
CA ALA A 252 29.80 -31.29 -32.06
C ALA A 252 31.03 -31.84 -31.33
N CYS A 253 31.02 -31.77 -30.00
CA CYS A 253 31.49 -32.87 -29.18
C CYS A 253 30.65 -33.01 -27.89
N ARG A 254 30.50 -34.27 -27.50
CA ARG A 254 29.66 -34.86 -26.47
C ARG A 254 30.27 -34.66 -25.06
N LEU A 255 29.39 -34.73 -24.05
CA LEU A 255 29.60 -35.14 -22.64
C LEU A 255 30.10 -34.09 -21.62
N GLY A 256 29.22 -33.79 -20.64
CA GLY A 256 29.55 -33.97 -19.22
C GLY A 256 29.69 -32.73 -18.32
N ALA A 257 28.79 -32.63 -17.34
CA ALA A 257 28.98 -32.12 -15.97
C ALA A 257 29.13 -30.60 -15.68
N TRP A 258 28.01 -30.00 -15.25
CA TRP A 258 27.77 -29.24 -14.00
C TRP A 258 28.90 -28.34 -13.45
N CYS A 259 28.69 -27.02 -13.57
CA CYS A 259 28.70 -26.02 -12.48
C CYS A 259 27.79 -24.86 -12.89
#